data_AF-A0A5C7ZAI8-F1
#
_entry.id   AF-A0A5C7ZAI8-F1
#
_cell.length_a   1.000
_cell.length_b   1.000
_cell.length_c   1.000
_cell.angle_alpha   90.00
_cell.angle_beta   90.00
_cell.angle_gamma   90.00
#
_symmetry.space_group_name_H-M   'P 1'
#
loop_
_entity.id
_entity.type
_entity.pdbx_description
1 polymer ?
#
loop_
_entity_poly.entity_id
_entity_poly.type
_entity_poly.pdbx_seq_one_letter_code
_entity_poly.pdbx_strand_id
1 'polypeptide(L)'
;MKKVFFISLVLLAAHVTMACDVCGCSLGGSYFGILPQFNKNFVGLRWSQARFHAYMNHQSGYLSEETSNDTYRKLELWGRYYVNK
;
A
#
# COMPACT_ATOMS: atom_id res chain seq x y z
N MET A 1 -2.11 40.91 14.18
CA MET A 1 -3.46 40.29 14.25
C MET A 1 -3.90 39.69 12.91
N LYS A 2 -3.88 40.43 11.78
CA LYS A 2 -4.30 39.91 10.46
C LYS A 2 -3.53 38.65 9.98
N LYS A 3 -2.21 38.58 10.22
CA LYS A 3 -1.38 37.42 9.82
C LYS A 3 -1.73 36.13 10.58
N VAL A 4 -2.09 36.24 11.86
CA VAL A 4 -2.48 35.09 12.70
C VAL A 4 -3.83 34.54 12.25
N PHE A 5 -4.75 35.43 11.87
CA PHE A 5 -6.05 35.04 11.32
C PHE A 5 -5.90 34.31 9.97
N PHE A 6 -5.00 34.79 9.10
CA PHE A 6 -4.69 34.12 7.84
C PHE A 6 -4.07 32.73 8.04
N ILE A 7 -3.16 32.58 9.01
CA ILE A 7 -2.55 31.28 9.33
C ILE A 7 -3.62 30.31 9.84
N SER A 8 -4.49 30.74 10.75
CA SER A 8 -5.60 29.92 11.26
C SER A 8 -6.54 29.45 10.15
N LEU A 9 -6.89 30.34 9.21
CA LEU A 9 -7.75 30.01 8.07
C LEU A 9 -7.14 28.94 7.15
N VAL A 10 -5.82 28.99 6.91
CA VAL A 10 -5.12 28.02 6.07
C VAL A 10 -5.03 26.64 6.75
N LEU A 11 -4.85 26.60 8.06
CA LEU A 11 -4.82 25.35 8.83
C LEU A 11 -6.17 24.62 8.83
N LEU A 12 -7.29 25.36 8.89
CA LEU A 12 -8.63 24.76 8.81
C LEU A 12 -8.97 24.20 7.41
N ALA A 13 -8.33 24.69 6.35
CA ALA A 13 -8.55 24.21 4.98
C ALA A 13 -7.85 22.88 4.67
N ALA A 14 -6.96 22.38 5.54
CA ALA A 14 -6.15 21.18 5.31
C ALA A 14 -6.90 19.86 5.60
N HIS A 15 -8.19 19.88 5.92
CA HIS A 15 -8.88 18.74 6.53
C HIS A 15 -9.39 17.63 5.59
N VAL A 16 -9.08 17.64 4.30
CA VAL A 16 -9.60 16.61 3.38
C VAL A 16 -8.51 16.08 2.46
N THR A 17 -7.44 15.53 3.03
CA THR A 17 -6.58 14.63 2.26
C THR A 17 -7.20 13.25 2.27
N MET A 18 -8.01 12.95 1.24
CA MET A 18 -8.37 11.58 0.92
C MET A 18 -7.11 10.87 0.42
N ALA A 19 -6.48 10.10 1.30
CA ALA A 19 -5.47 9.16 0.85
C ALA A 19 -6.18 8.17 -0.09
N CYS A 20 -5.76 8.17 -1.35
CA CYS A 20 -6.30 7.26 -2.34
C CYS A 20 -5.87 5.84 -1.94
N ASP A 21 -6.81 5.00 -1.49
CA ASP A 21 -6.57 3.57 -1.23
C ASP A 21 -6.14 2.81 -2.50
N VAL A 22 -6.28 3.44 -3.67
CA VAL A 22 -5.79 2.97 -4.98
C VAL A 22 -4.26 2.92 -5.03
N CYS A 23 -3.55 3.71 -4.24
CA CYS A 23 -2.08 3.75 -4.24
C CYS A 23 -1.47 2.62 -3.37
N GLY A 24 -1.75 1.36 -3.71
CA GLY A 24 -0.72 0.31 -3.74
C GLY A 24 0.11 -0.01 -2.48
N CYS A 25 -0.27 0.39 -1.26
CA CYS A 25 0.49 0.10 -0.04
C CYS A 25 0.65 -1.40 0.28
N SER A 26 -0.06 -2.29 -0.43
CA SER A 26 0.02 -3.74 -0.25
C SER A 26 0.69 -4.48 -1.42
N LEU A 27 0.82 -3.85 -2.60
CA LEU A 27 1.35 -4.51 -3.80
C LEU A 27 2.88 -4.38 -3.94
N GLY A 28 3.48 -3.39 -3.27
CA GLY A 28 4.93 -3.22 -3.17
C GLY A 28 5.56 -4.12 -2.12
N GLY A 29 5.48 -5.45 -2.29
CA GLY A 29 6.10 -6.44 -1.40
C GLY A 29 7.63 -6.32 -1.27
N SER A 30 8.27 -5.34 -1.90
CA SER A 30 9.71 -5.07 -1.85
C SER A 30 10.11 -4.05 -0.78
N TYR A 31 9.19 -3.61 0.08
CA TYR A 31 9.56 -2.77 1.22
C TYR A 31 10.10 -3.64 2.37
N PHE A 32 11.32 -3.34 2.81
CA PHE A 32 11.96 -3.97 3.96
C PHE A 32 11.39 -3.48 5.30
N GLY A 33 10.39 -2.59 5.29
CA GLY A 33 9.90 -1.95 6.51
C GLY A 33 10.90 -0.93 7.06
N ILE A 34 10.69 -0.51 8.31
CA ILE A 34 11.72 0.16 9.11
C ILE A 34 12.71 -0.91 9.56
N LEU A 35 13.56 -1.37 8.64
CA LEU A 35 14.66 -2.25 8.99
C LEU A 35 15.77 -1.37 9.57
N PRO A 36 16.22 -1.58 10.82
CA PRO A 36 17.37 -0.85 11.32
C PRO A 36 18.54 -1.08 10.36
N GLN A 37 19.17 0.03 9.94
CA GLN A 37 20.25 0.10 8.95
C GLN A 37 21.55 -0.51 9.52
N PHE A 38 21.48 -1.76 9.99
CA PHE A 38 22.66 -2.53 10.34
C PHE A 38 23.33 -2.93 9.04
N ASN A 39 24.58 -2.54 8.84
CA ASN A 39 25.45 -2.99 7.72
C ASN A 39 25.80 -4.48 7.89
N LYS A 40 24.78 -5.33 7.96
CA LYS A 40 24.86 -6.77 8.21
C LYS A 40 24.08 -7.48 7.12
N ASN A 41 24.59 -8.65 6.75
CA ASN A 41 23.89 -9.57 5.85
C ASN A 41 22.73 -10.20 6.62
N PHE A 42 21.59 -10.38 5.94
CA PHE A 42 20.47 -11.14 6.50
C PHE A 42 19.75 -11.92 5.42
N VAL A 43 19.12 -13.00 5.87
CA VAL A 43 18.19 -13.81 5.08
C VAL A 43 16.94 -14.01 5.93
N GLY A 44 15.79 -14.04 5.27
CA GLY A 44 14.49 -14.16 5.90
C GLY A 44 13.52 -14.90 4.99
N LEU A 45 12.46 -15.39 5.62
CA LEU A 45 11.28 -15.92 4.96
C LEU A 45 10.13 -14.95 5.18
N ARG A 46 9.35 -14.68 4.15
CA ARG A 46 8.19 -13.79 4.19
C ARG A 46 6.99 -14.56 3.67
N TRP A 47 5.98 -14.68 4.52
CA TRP A 47 4.67 -15.18 4.13
C TRP A 47 3.72 -14.00 3.95
N SER A 48 3.09 -13.90 2.79
CA SER A 48 2.11 -12.86 2.49
C SER A 48 0.82 -13.47 1.98
N GLN A 49 -0.30 -12.88 2.36
CA GLN A 49 -1.63 -13.22 1.87
C GLN A 49 -2.33 -11.94 1.40
N ALA A 50 -2.91 -11.98 0.20
CA ALA A 50 -3.68 -10.88 -0.37
C ALA A 50 -5.02 -11.42 -0.85
N ARG A 51 -6.10 -10.69 -0.58
CA ARG A 51 -7.45 -11.00 -1.05
C ARG A 51 -7.90 -9.88 -1.96
N PHE A 52 -8.40 -10.22 -3.14
CA PHE A 52 -8.92 -9.27 -4.11
C PHE A 52 -10.38 -9.58 -4.36
N HIS A 53 -11.20 -8.55 -4.23
CA HIS A 53 -12.60 -8.59 -4.57
C HIS A 53 -12.78 -7.72 -5.81
N ALA A 54 -13.07 -8.35 -6.95
CA ALA A 54 -13.39 -7.64 -8.19
C ALA A 54 -14.89 -7.73 -8.42
N TYR A 55 -15.51 -6.59 -8.68
CA TYR A 55 -16.93 -6.51 -9.03
C TYR A 55 -17.03 -5.77 -10.36
N MET A 56 -17.63 -6.43 -11.35
CA MET A 56 -17.85 -5.90 -12.69
C MET A 56 -19.35 -5.77 -12.91
N ASN A 57 -19.84 -4.54 -12.88
CA ASN A 57 -21.21 -4.24 -13.30
C ASN A 57 -21.20 -4.00 -14.82
N HIS A 58 -21.78 -4.93 -15.55
CA HIS A 58 -22.05 -4.74 -16.96
C HIS A 58 -23.31 -3.88 -17.08
N GLN A 59 -23.14 -2.57 -17.29
CA GLN A 59 -24.23 -1.58 -17.42
C GLN A 59 -25.19 -1.83 -18.61
N SER A 60 -25.10 -2.97 -19.27
CA SER A 60 -25.99 -3.45 -20.32
C SER A 60 -26.93 -4.52 -19.76
N GLY A 61 -28.24 -4.36 -19.93
CA GLY A 61 -29.27 -5.29 -19.41
C GLY A 61 -29.27 -6.72 -19.98
N TYR A 62 -28.21 -7.12 -20.69
CA TYR A 62 -28.02 -8.45 -21.29
C TYR A 62 -26.91 -9.27 -20.62
N LEU A 63 -26.10 -8.66 -19.75
CA LEU A 63 -24.97 -9.33 -19.09
C LEU A 63 -25.20 -9.34 -17.59
N SER A 64 -24.92 -10.49 -16.96
CA SER A 64 -24.96 -10.65 -15.50
C SER A 64 -23.86 -9.85 -14.81
N GLU A 65 -24.10 -9.50 -13.55
CA GLU A 65 -23.05 -8.97 -12.69
C GLU A 65 -22.02 -10.07 -12.41
N GLU A 66 -20.74 -9.76 -12.64
CA GLU A 66 -19.66 -10.71 -12.42
C GLU A 66 -18.88 -10.30 -11.17
N THR A 67 -18.73 -11.22 -10.23
CA THR A 67 -17.96 -11.00 -9.00
C THR A 67 -16.85 -12.05 -8.91
N SER A 68 -15.61 -11.60 -8.68
CA SER A 68 -14.45 -12.47 -8.45
C SER A 68 -13.91 -12.25 -7.04
N ASN A 69 -13.57 -13.34 -6.38
CA ASN A 69 -12.92 -13.32 -5.07
C ASN A 69 -11.66 -14.18 -5.13
N ASP A 70 -10.52 -13.51 -5.30
CA ASP A 70 -9.24 -14.15 -5.50
C ASP A 70 -8.38 -14.03 -4.24
N THR A 71 -7.87 -15.16 -3.75
CA THR A 71 -6.95 -15.20 -2.61
C THR A 71 -5.56 -15.66 -3.06
N TYR A 72 -4.58 -14.78 -2.94
CA TYR A 72 -3.19 -15.04 -3.28
C TYR A 72 -2.40 -15.29 -2.00
N ARG A 73 -1.65 -16.38 -2.00
CA ARG A 73 -0.76 -16.78 -0.92
C ARG A 73 0.65 -16.88 -1.46
N LYS A 74 1.60 -16.24 -0.81
CA LYS A 74 2.98 -16.17 -1.27
C LYS A 74 3.95 -16.47 -0.14
N LEU A 75 4.92 -17.33 -0.43
CA LEU A 75 6.08 -17.58 0.42
C LEU A 75 7.32 -17.10 -0.33
N GLU A 76 8.03 -16.12 0.22
CA GLU A 76 9.21 -15.48 -0.38
C GLU A 76 10.43 -15.73 0.51
N LEU A 77 11.52 -16.19 -0.10
CA LEU A 77 12.85 -16.10 0.49
C LEU A 77 13.43 -14.74 0.11
N TRP A 78 13.82 -13.94 1.09
CA TRP A 78 14.27 -12.56 0.88
C TRP A 78 15.45 -12.25 1.80
N GLY A 79 16.31 -11.33 1.42
CA GLY A 79 17.51 -11.04 2.19
C GLY A 79 18.36 -9.96 1.56
N ARG A 80 19.36 -9.50 2.30
CA ARG A 80 20.37 -8.57 1.82
C ARG A 80 21.75 -9.17 2.06
N TYR A 81 22.58 -9.13 1.04
CA TYR A 81 23.97 -9.57 1.11
C TYR A 81 24.90 -8.47 0.61
N TYR A 82 25.84 -8.05 1.43
CA TYR A 82 26.94 -7.14 1.13
C TYR A 82 28.14 -7.97 0.70
N VAL A 83 28.57 -7.79 -0.55
CA VAL A 83 29.73 -8.49 -1.14
C VAL A 83 31.06 -7.95 -0.62
N ASN A 84 31.07 -6.73 -0.05
CA ASN A 84 32.25 -6.10 0.55
C ASN A 84 31.89 -5.50 1.93
N LYS A 85 32.91 -5.36 2.80
CA LYS A 85 32.79 -4.86 4.18
C LYS A 85 32.52 -3.36 4.24
#